data_AF-A0AA41ZE51-F1
#
_entry.id   AF-A0AA41ZE51-F1
#
_cell.length_a   1.000
_cell.length_b   1.000
_cell.length_c   1.000
_cell.angle_alpha   90.00
_cell.angle_beta   90.00
_cell.angle_gamma   90.00
#
_symmetry.space_group_name_H-M   'P 1'
#
loop_
_entity.id
_entity.type
_entity.pdbx_description
1 polymer ?
#
loop_
_entity_poly.entity_id
_entity_poly.type
_entity_poly.pdbx_seq_one_letter_code
_entity_poly.pdbx_strand_id
1 'polypeptide(L)'
;MERIRDGGERGMVADLGLSATQEEEEEEGSAMKKIRLSPLLFRRIHKWVGLILGLQFLLWTLSGSMMALLDKDEVGGHDIPAEHASPLPAGTALLDPATLSGLGPVSGLTLRTLANRPVYELRTPAGIRVVDAADGRRLTVDPATATAVAALANHNPVRSVERLAKPNLEVREHAGPMWRVNFADAANSSTYVSAETGRLLVTRGDTWRTWDFFWMLHNMDYVRRSSFNHPLIIFVAFGVLWLSGTGFYLLFKSFTRVDFRWLRRRRAVAKPVG
;
A
#
# COMPACT_ATOMS: atom_id res chain seq x y z
N MET A 1 -55.09 -69.34 -48.89
CA MET A 1 -55.41 -68.72 -47.59
C MET A 1 -54.26 -69.00 -46.64
N GLU A 2 -53.93 -68.00 -45.84
CA GLU A 2 -52.70 -67.68 -45.10
C GLU A 2 -51.57 -68.68 -44.80
N ARG A 3 -50.39 -68.05 -44.77
CA ARG A 3 -49.07 -68.42 -44.28
C ARG A 3 -48.95 -68.31 -42.74
N ILE A 4 -48.10 -69.20 -42.21
CA ILE A 4 -46.95 -68.96 -41.30
C ILE A 4 -47.16 -68.61 -39.81
N ARG A 5 -46.74 -69.61 -39.01
CA ARG A 5 -45.80 -69.64 -37.85
C ARG A 5 -45.88 -68.59 -36.75
N ASP A 6 -46.13 -69.14 -35.57
CA ASP A 6 -45.75 -68.64 -34.25
C ASP A 6 -44.27 -68.94 -33.94
N GLY A 7 -43.61 -68.04 -33.22
CA GLY A 7 -42.21 -68.08 -32.82
C GLY A 7 -42.04 -67.58 -31.40
N GLY A 8 -41.51 -68.43 -30.51
CA GLY A 8 -41.24 -68.13 -29.10
C GLY A 8 -39.75 -67.91 -28.82
N GLU A 9 -39.41 -66.65 -28.58
CA GLU A 9 -38.46 -66.05 -27.62
C GLU A 9 -37.27 -66.87 -27.06
N ARG A 10 -36.05 -66.45 -27.44
CA ARG A 10 -34.91 -66.24 -26.53
C ARG A 10 -33.98 -65.15 -27.09
N GLY A 11 -33.73 -64.11 -26.30
CA GLY A 11 -32.57 -63.22 -26.45
C GLY A 11 -32.92 -61.75 -26.62
N MET A 12 -32.97 -60.99 -25.51
CA MET A 12 -32.83 -59.53 -25.55
C MET A 12 -32.54 -58.94 -24.17
N VAL A 13 -31.33 -59.16 -23.63
CA VAL A 13 -30.79 -58.30 -22.55
C VAL A 13 -29.25 -58.29 -22.65
N ALA A 14 -28.70 -57.57 -23.64
CA ALA A 14 -27.25 -57.36 -23.71
C ALA A 14 -26.81 -56.09 -24.49
N ASP A 15 -27.70 -55.40 -25.21
CA ASP A 15 -27.27 -54.43 -26.23
C ASP A 15 -27.54 -52.95 -25.89
N LEU A 16 -28.18 -52.64 -24.75
CA LEU A 16 -28.53 -51.26 -24.37
C LEU A 16 -27.49 -50.58 -23.46
N GLY A 17 -26.49 -51.32 -22.97
CA GLY A 17 -25.44 -50.80 -22.09
C GLY A 17 -24.17 -50.34 -22.80
N LEU A 18 -23.94 -50.79 -24.05
CA LEU A 18 -22.73 -50.43 -24.82
C LEU A 18 -22.87 -49.13 -25.61
N SER A 19 -24.09 -48.78 -26.06
CA SER A 19 -24.34 -47.59 -26.87
C SER A 19 -24.23 -46.30 -26.05
N ALA A 20 -24.72 -46.29 -24.80
CA ALA A 20 -24.69 -45.11 -23.93
C ALA A 20 -23.25 -44.79 -23.47
N THR A 21 -22.43 -45.82 -23.22
CA THR A 21 -21.02 -45.63 -22.86
C THR A 21 -20.15 -45.19 -24.04
N GLN A 22 -20.53 -45.53 -25.28
CA GLN A 22 -19.82 -45.05 -26.47
C GLN A 22 -20.16 -43.60 -26.83
N GLU A 23 -21.41 -43.16 -26.61
CA GLU A 23 -21.78 -41.76 -26.80
C GLU A 23 -21.21 -40.85 -25.70
N GLU A 24 -21.10 -41.34 -24.45
CA GLU A 24 -20.46 -40.59 -23.35
C GLU A 24 -18.92 -40.51 -23.49
N GLU A 25 -18.26 -41.54 -24.04
CA GLU A 25 -16.82 -41.49 -24.34
C GLU A 25 -16.48 -40.64 -25.58
N GLU A 26 -17.40 -40.52 -26.55
CA GLU A 26 -17.22 -39.64 -27.71
C GLU A 26 -17.42 -38.15 -27.38
N GLU A 27 -18.24 -37.80 -26.38
CA GLU A 27 -18.37 -36.41 -25.89
C GLU A 27 -17.22 -35.97 -24.97
N GLU A 28 -16.64 -36.86 -24.15
CA GLU A 28 -15.45 -36.53 -23.33
C GLU A 28 -14.18 -36.33 -24.18
N GLY A 29 -14.16 -36.83 -25.42
CA GLY A 29 -13.14 -36.58 -26.42
C GLY A 29 -13.24 -35.19 -27.09
N SER A 30 -14.22 -34.36 -26.72
CA SER A 30 -14.44 -33.01 -27.24
C SER A 30 -13.35 -32.04 -26.79
N ALA A 31 -12.23 -32.14 -27.51
CA ALA A 31 -11.35 -31.03 -27.85
C ALA A 31 -10.94 -30.12 -26.68
N MET A 32 -10.06 -30.62 -25.82
CA MET A 32 -8.97 -29.78 -25.33
C MET A 32 -8.12 -29.35 -26.55
N LYS A 33 -8.60 -28.33 -27.28
CA LYS A 33 -7.87 -27.66 -28.37
C LYS A 33 -6.54 -27.21 -27.78
N LYS A 34 -5.48 -27.99 -28.01
CA LYS A 34 -4.10 -27.57 -27.71
C LYS A 34 -3.90 -26.22 -28.39
N ILE A 35 -3.85 -25.15 -27.60
CA ILE A 35 -3.68 -23.79 -28.10
C ILE A 35 -2.28 -23.73 -28.72
N ARG A 36 -2.20 -23.99 -30.03
CA ARG A 36 -0.97 -23.85 -30.81
C ARG A 36 -0.82 -22.37 -31.15
N LEU A 37 -0.21 -21.61 -30.24
CA LEU A 37 0.22 -20.23 -30.51
C LEU A 37 1.22 -20.24 -31.68
N SER A 38 0.84 -19.62 -32.80
CA SER A 38 1.76 -19.51 -33.93
C SER A 38 2.97 -18.65 -33.55
N PRO A 39 4.18 -18.92 -34.07
CA PRO A 39 5.38 -18.12 -33.75
C PRO A 39 5.21 -16.62 -34.06
N LEU A 40 4.41 -16.28 -35.08
CA LEU A 40 4.09 -14.91 -35.46
C LEU A 40 3.13 -14.23 -34.47
N LEU A 41 2.12 -14.96 -34.00
CA LEU A 41 1.20 -14.47 -32.97
C LEU A 41 1.92 -14.23 -31.64
N PHE A 42 2.80 -15.16 -31.24
CA PHE A 42 3.63 -15.00 -30.04
C PHE A 42 4.50 -13.74 -30.11
N ARG A 43 5.19 -13.50 -31.23
CA ARG A 43 5.98 -12.27 -31.44
C ARG A 43 5.13 -11.00 -31.40
N ARG A 44 3.91 -11.03 -31.94
CA ARG A 44 2.99 -9.88 -31.93
C ARG A 44 2.52 -9.57 -30.50
N ILE A 45 2.10 -10.58 -29.75
CA ILE A 45 1.69 -10.45 -28.35
C ILE A 45 2.86 -9.93 -27.53
N HIS A 46 4.04 -10.57 -27.61
CA HIS A 46 5.23 -10.16 -26.87
C HIS A 46 5.64 -8.71 -27.18
N LYS A 47 5.55 -8.27 -28.45
CA LYS A 47 5.85 -6.87 -28.84
C LYS A 47 4.92 -5.87 -28.16
N TRP A 48 3.61 -6.09 -28.22
CA TRP A 48 2.63 -5.13 -27.68
C TRP A 48 2.53 -5.17 -26.16
N VAL A 49 2.52 -6.37 -25.58
CA VAL A 49 2.60 -6.57 -24.13
C VAL A 49 3.90 -5.96 -23.60
N GLY A 50 5.03 -6.20 -24.29
CA GLY A 50 6.31 -5.62 -23.95
C GLY A 50 6.34 -4.10 -24.05
N LEU A 51 5.65 -3.49 -25.01
CA LEU A 51 5.54 -2.03 -25.12
C LEU A 51 4.79 -1.45 -23.91
N ILE A 52 3.62 -2.01 -23.57
CA ILE A 52 2.81 -1.52 -22.44
C ILE A 52 3.56 -1.70 -21.12
N LEU A 53 4.08 -2.91 -20.87
CA LEU A 53 4.83 -3.21 -19.66
C LEU A 53 6.15 -2.45 -19.58
N GLY A 54 6.83 -2.24 -20.71
CA GLY A 54 8.06 -1.45 -20.77
C GLY A 54 7.82 0.01 -20.43
N LEU A 55 6.73 0.61 -20.93
CA LEU A 55 6.32 1.95 -20.53
C LEU A 55 5.99 2.02 -19.04
N GLN A 56 5.25 1.03 -18.52
CA GLN A 56 4.95 0.96 -17.09
C GLN A 56 6.21 0.78 -16.24
N PHE A 57 7.17 -0.03 -16.68
CA PHE A 57 8.45 -0.23 -16.01
C PHE A 57 9.30 1.06 -16.02
N LEU A 58 9.22 1.86 -17.08
CA LEU A 58 9.86 3.18 -17.12
C LEU A 58 9.27 4.12 -16.05
N LEU A 59 7.94 4.17 -15.92
CA LEU A 59 7.27 4.95 -14.87
C LEU A 59 7.63 4.45 -13.47
N TRP A 60 7.70 3.13 -13.29
CA TRP A 60 8.12 2.49 -12.04
C TRP A 60 9.57 2.84 -11.68
N THR A 61 10.49 2.80 -12.65
CA THR A 61 11.90 3.15 -12.46
C THR A 61 12.07 4.64 -12.15
N LEU A 62 11.37 5.51 -12.88
CA LEU A 62 11.42 6.95 -12.67
C LEU A 62 10.90 7.32 -11.28
N SER A 63 9.75 6.77 -10.88
CA SER A 63 9.19 7.02 -9.54
C SER A 63 10.09 6.51 -8.43
N GLY A 64 10.66 5.30 -8.56
CA GLY A 64 11.59 4.75 -7.57
C GLY A 64 12.89 5.56 -7.49
N SER A 65 13.39 6.04 -8.63
CA SER A 65 14.57 6.91 -8.66
C SER A 65 14.32 8.23 -7.96
N MET A 66 13.17 8.87 -8.22
CA MET A 66 12.82 10.12 -7.54
C MET A 66 12.69 9.92 -6.04
N MET A 67 12.04 8.84 -5.58
CA MET A 67 11.96 8.51 -4.15
C MET A 67 13.34 8.32 -3.50
N ALA A 68 14.29 7.69 -4.21
CA ALA A 68 15.64 7.45 -3.69
C ALA A 68 16.52 8.72 -3.66
N LEU A 69 16.15 9.76 -4.43
CA LEU A 69 16.86 11.03 -4.48
C LEU A 69 16.37 12.05 -3.44
N LEU A 70 15.16 11.85 -2.89
CA LEU A 70 14.62 12.72 -1.86
C LEU A 70 15.24 12.41 -0.49
N ASP A 71 15.49 13.46 0.29
CA ASP A 71 16.07 13.34 1.62
C ASP A 71 15.15 12.54 2.56
N LYS A 72 15.71 11.53 3.23
CA LYS A 72 14.92 10.64 4.09
C LYS A 72 14.35 11.36 5.32
N ASP A 73 15.06 12.35 5.84
CA ASP A 73 14.68 13.08 7.06
C ASP A 73 13.58 14.08 6.74
N GLU A 74 13.64 14.72 5.56
CA GLU A 74 12.53 15.56 5.09
C GLU A 74 11.27 14.76 4.72
N VAL A 75 11.44 13.53 4.22
CA VAL A 75 10.32 12.62 3.91
C VAL A 75 9.74 11.97 5.18
N GLY A 76 10.56 11.56 6.14
CA GLY A 76 10.09 11.03 7.43
C GLY A 76 9.14 12.01 8.13
N GLY A 77 9.26 13.30 7.77
CA GLY A 77 8.81 14.40 8.59
C GLY A 77 9.85 14.62 9.69
N HIS A 78 9.83 15.79 10.32
CA HIS A 78 10.52 15.96 11.59
C HIS A 78 10.01 14.85 12.51
N ASP A 79 10.85 13.84 12.77
CA ASP A 79 10.56 12.71 13.64
C ASP A 79 9.84 13.28 14.84
N ILE A 80 8.53 13.04 14.97
CA ILE A 80 7.81 13.43 16.17
C ILE A 80 8.42 12.55 17.23
N PRO A 81 9.29 13.07 18.11
CA PRO A 81 9.93 12.22 19.08
C PRO A 81 8.78 11.66 19.90
N ALA A 82 8.76 10.33 20.01
CA ALA A 82 7.76 9.59 20.75
C ALA A 82 7.57 10.31 22.09
N GLU A 83 6.42 10.99 22.23
CA GLU A 83 6.10 11.82 23.37
C GLU A 83 7.17 12.87 23.70
N HIS A 84 6.97 14.12 23.27
CA HIS A 84 7.35 15.25 24.11
C HIS A 84 6.52 15.22 25.41
N ALA A 85 6.80 14.22 26.25
CA ALA A 85 6.46 14.21 27.65
C ALA A 85 7.32 15.30 28.28
N SER A 86 6.86 16.53 28.21
CA SER A 86 7.40 17.58 29.06
C SER A 86 7.28 17.07 30.49
N PRO A 87 8.37 17.03 31.27
CA PRO A 87 8.29 16.59 32.65
C PRO A 87 7.26 17.45 33.37
N LEU A 88 6.33 16.80 34.08
CA LEU A 88 5.41 17.51 34.93
C LEU A 88 6.20 18.21 36.03
N PRO A 89 6.08 19.54 36.19
CA PRO A 89 6.79 20.25 37.25
C PRO A 89 6.47 19.64 38.61
N ALA A 90 7.50 19.46 39.45
CA ALA A 90 7.30 19.00 40.81
C ALA A 90 6.39 19.99 41.56
N GLY A 91 5.40 19.47 42.29
CA GLY A 91 4.41 20.28 43.01
C GLY A 91 3.24 20.78 42.15
N THR A 92 3.10 20.32 40.90
CA THR A 92 1.88 20.54 40.12
C THR A 92 0.68 19.99 40.89
N ALA A 93 -0.29 20.86 41.23
CA ALA A 93 -1.52 20.43 41.87
C ALA A 93 -2.35 19.61 40.89
N LEU A 94 -2.55 18.33 41.20
CA LEU A 94 -3.37 17.41 40.43
C LEU A 94 -4.62 17.06 41.24
N LEU A 95 -5.76 17.11 40.58
CA LEU A 95 -7.02 16.65 41.13
C LEU A 95 -6.96 15.13 41.32
N ASP A 96 -7.43 14.62 42.45
CA ASP A 96 -7.58 13.17 42.64
C ASP A 96 -8.53 12.60 41.57
N PRO A 97 -8.08 11.67 40.70
CA PRO A 97 -8.94 11.07 39.67
C PRO A 97 -10.23 10.44 40.21
N ALA A 98 -10.24 9.98 41.47
CA ALA A 98 -11.44 9.42 42.09
C ALA A 98 -12.57 10.45 42.29
N THR A 99 -12.24 11.74 42.29
CA THR A 99 -13.21 12.84 42.45
C THR A 99 -13.86 13.28 41.13
N LEU A 100 -13.37 12.77 39.99
CA LEU A 100 -13.94 13.06 38.68
C LEU A 100 -15.35 12.46 38.56
N SER A 101 -16.35 13.32 38.45
CA SER A 101 -17.76 12.94 38.34
C SER A 101 -18.26 13.03 36.90
N GLY A 102 -19.38 12.35 36.58
CA GLY A 102 -19.95 12.34 35.24
C GLY A 102 -19.11 11.60 34.19
N LEU A 103 -18.16 10.78 34.66
CA LEU A 103 -17.47 9.78 33.86
C LEU A 103 -18.27 8.48 34.01
N GLY A 104 -18.75 7.92 32.91
CA GLY A 104 -19.22 6.53 32.91
C GLY A 104 -18.07 5.57 33.26
N PRO A 105 -18.22 4.25 33.03
CA PRO A 105 -17.15 3.29 33.27
C PRO A 105 -15.85 3.73 32.57
N VAL A 106 -14.76 3.88 33.32
CA VAL A 106 -13.43 4.22 32.79
C VAL A 106 -12.58 2.94 32.81
N SER A 107 -12.08 2.53 31.63
CA SER A 107 -11.24 1.34 31.48
C SER A 107 -9.74 1.64 31.50
N GLY A 108 -9.36 2.91 31.43
CA GLY A 108 -7.97 3.34 31.52
C GLY A 108 -7.84 4.83 31.75
N LEU A 109 -6.80 5.22 32.48
CA LEU A 109 -6.44 6.60 32.76
C LEU A 109 -4.96 6.78 32.46
N THR A 110 -4.64 7.84 31.71
CA THR A 110 -3.26 8.24 31.45
C THR A 110 -3.11 9.71 31.77
N LEU A 111 -2.17 10.04 32.67
CA LEU A 111 -1.75 11.41 32.91
C LEU A 111 -0.66 11.78 31.90
N ARG A 112 -0.85 12.89 31.18
CA ARG A 112 0.16 13.42 30.26
C ARG A 112 0.09 14.93 30.18
N THR A 113 1.05 15.52 29.48
CA THR A 113 1.04 16.95 29.16
C THR A 113 0.41 17.22 27.79
N LEU A 114 -0.34 18.31 27.69
CA LEU A 114 -0.86 18.88 26.46
C LEU A 114 -0.43 20.35 26.41
N ALA A 115 0.59 20.68 25.60
CA ALA A 115 1.18 22.02 25.56
C ALA A 115 1.50 22.58 26.98
N ASN A 116 2.24 21.80 27.78
CA ASN A 116 2.59 22.08 29.18
C ASN A 116 1.43 22.15 30.17
N ARG A 117 0.21 21.75 29.79
CA ARG A 117 -0.92 21.58 30.72
C ARG A 117 -1.07 20.12 31.12
N PRO A 118 -1.17 19.78 32.41
CA PRO A 118 -1.43 18.40 32.82
C PRO A 118 -2.88 18.02 32.46
N VAL A 119 -3.05 16.90 31.77
CA VAL A 119 -4.37 16.40 31.37
C VAL A 119 -4.52 14.93 31.70
N TYR A 120 -5.73 14.54 32.09
CA TYR A 120 -6.13 13.14 32.17
C TYR A 120 -6.78 12.72 30.85
N GLU A 121 -6.19 11.73 30.20
CA GLU A 121 -6.78 11.01 29.08
C GLU A 121 -7.49 9.76 29.61
N LEU A 122 -8.80 9.74 29.45
CA LEU A 122 -9.70 8.73 30.00
C LEU A 122 -10.24 7.87 28.86
N ARG A 123 -10.03 6.56 28.96
CA ARG A 123 -10.60 5.58 28.04
C ARG A 123 -11.96 5.14 28.57
N THR A 124 -13.01 5.40 27.81
CA THR A 124 -14.39 5.04 28.15
C THR A 124 -15.00 4.19 27.03
N PRO A 125 -16.12 3.49 27.26
CA PRO A 125 -16.86 2.79 26.21
C PRO A 125 -17.30 3.71 25.04
N ALA A 126 -17.50 5.00 25.31
CA ALA A 126 -17.87 6.00 24.30
C ALA A 126 -16.67 6.59 23.54
N GLY A 127 -15.44 6.19 23.87
CA GLY A 127 -14.21 6.70 23.27
C GLY A 127 -13.30 7.39 24.29
N ILE A 128 -12.36 8.18 23.76
CA ILE A 128 -11.37 8.90 24.57
C ILE A 128 -11.94 10.25 25.00
N ARG A 129 -11.81 10.57 26.29
CA ARG A 129 -12.13 11.89 26.84
C ARG A 129 -10.88 12.50 27.45
N VAL A 130 -10.61 13.77 27.14
CA VAL A 130 -9.54 14.53 27.77
C VAL A 130 -10.13 15.55 28.73
N VAL A 131 -9.63 15.57 29.96
CA VAL A 131 -9.98 16.54 30.99
C VAL A 131 -8.73 17.19 31.53
N ASP A 132 -8.84 18.45 31.96
CA ASP A 132 -7.76 19.14 32.65
C ASP A 132 -7.50 18.45 34.00
N ALA A 133 -6.24 18.15 34.30
CA ALA A 133 -5.89 17.41 35.50
C ALA A 133 -5.89 18.29 36.77
N ALA A 134 -5.98 19.63 36.66
CA ALA A 134 -6.04 20.52 37.80
C ALA A 134 -7.48 20.72 38.32
N ASP A 135 -8.47 20.78 37.43
CA ASP A 135 -9.86 21.09 37.81
C ASP A 135 -10.91 20.06 37.33
N GLY A 136 -10.49 19.05 36.56
CA GLY A 136 -11.36 17.98 36.05
C GLY A 136 -12.32 18.40 34.94
N ARG A 137 -12.24 19.64 34.45
CA ARG A 137 -13.13 20.12 33.37
C ARG A 137 -12.76 19.47 32.04
N ARG A 138 -13.78 19.20 31.22
CA ARG A 138 -13.58 18.68 29.87
C ARG A 138 -12.77 19.69 29.05
N LEU A 139 -11.68 19.22 28.46
CA LEU A 139 -10.86 20.03 27.58
C LEU A 139 -11.32 19.82 26.14
N THR A 140 -11.60 20.93 25.45
CA THR A 140 -11.83 20.95 24.01
C THR A 140 -10.60 21.53 23.33
N VAL A 141 -10.09 20.84 22.31
CA VAL A 141 -8.94 21.34 21.55
C VAL A 141 -9.43 22.44 20.61
N ASP A 142 -9.17 23.68 20.99
CA ASP A 142 -9.45 24.88 20.21
C ASP A 142 -8.26 25.23 19.29
N PRO A 143 -8.39 26.22 18.38
CA PRO A 143 -7.29 26.63 17.51
C PRO A 143 -6.03 27.04 18.26
N ALA A 144 -6.17 27.68 19.43
CA ALA A 144 -5.03 28.13 20.24
C ALA A 144 -4.25 26.94 20.81
N THR A 145 -4.95 25.95 21.37
CA THR A 145 -4.36 24.71 21.88
C THR A 145 -3.71 23.91 20.76
N ALA A 146 -4.38 23.78 19.61
CA ALA A 146 -3.81 23.11 18.44
C ALA A 146 -2.52 23.79 17.96
N THR A 147 -2.50 25.13 17.95
CA THR A 147 -1.31 25.91 17.60
C THR A 147 -0.18 25.70 18.59
N ALA A 148 -0.48 25.72 19.90
CA ALA A 148 0.52 25.50 20.95
C ALA A 148 1.12 24.08 20.88
N VAL A 149 0.30 23.07 20.57
CA VAL A 149 0.77 21.70 20.35
C VAL A 149 1.63 21.61 19.09
N ALA A 150 1.19 22.21 17.98
CA ALA A 150 1.95 22.20 16.74
C ALA A 150 3.30 22.91 16.87
N ALA A 151 3.37 23.95 17.71
CA ALA A 151 4.60 24.68 18.02
C ALA A 151 5.66 23.84 18.75
N LEU A 152 5.28 22.68 19.32
CA LEU A 152 6.25 21.74 19.91
C LEU A 152 7.08 21.02 18.84
N ALA A 153 6.53 20.83 17.64
CA ALA A 153 7.20 20.13 16.54
C ALA A 153 7.79 21.09 15.49
N ASN A 154 7.21 22.28 15.33
CA ASN A 154 7.67 23.26 14.36
C ASN A 154 7.57 24.68 14.94
N HIS A 155 8.71 25.36 15.07
CA HIS A 155 8.80 26.68 15.68
C HIS A 155 8.67 27.85 14.68
N ASN A 156 8.35 27.57 13.42
CA ASN A 156 8.17 28.60 12.40
C ASN A 156 6.88 29.41 12.64
N PRO A 157 6.74 30.60 12.01
CA PRO A 157 5.52 31.38 12.11
C PRO A 157 4.32 30.64 11.52
N VAL A 158 3.17 30.74 12.18
CA VAL A 158 1.92 30.11 11.74
C VAL A 158 1.26 30.95 10.67
N ARG A 159 0.95 30.33 9.53
CA ARG A 159 0.25 30.94 8.40
C ARG A 159 -1.27 30.83 8.54
N SER A 160 -1.79 29.64 8.88
CA SER A 160 -3.22 29.41 9.07
C SER A 160 -3.48 28.22 9.99
N VAL A 161 -4.67 28.20 10.60
CA VAL A 161 -5.15 27.10 11.44
C VAL A 161 -6.54 26.72 10.97
N GLU A 162 -6.72 25.46 10.57
CA GLU A 162 -7.95 25.00 9.93
C GLU A 162 -8.47 23.73 10.58
N ARG A 163 -9.78 23.64 10.76
CA ARG A 163 -10.41 22.42 11.27
C ARG A 163 -10.82 21.52 10.11
N LEU A 164 -10.37 20.27 10.15
CA LEU A 164 -10.76 19.23 9.21
C LEU A 164 -11.69 18.26 9.92
N ALA A 165 -12.91 18.08 9.40
CA ALA A 165 -13.88 17.14 9.95
C ALA A 165 -13.61 15.68 9.55
N LYS A 166 -12.83 15.47 8.48
CA LYS A 166 -12.45 14.17 7.93
C LYS A 166 -10.96 14.17 7.59
N PRO A 167 -10.29 13.00 7.63
CA PRO A 167 -8.90 12.88 7.21
C PRO A 167 -8.72 13.19 5.72
N ASN A 168 -7.56 13.77 5.41
CA ASN A 168 -7.06 13.91 4.05
C ASN A 168 -5.98 12.84 3.77
N LEU A 169 -5.34 12.91 2.60
CA LEU A 169 -4.26 11.98 2.25
C LEU A 169 -3.06 12.10 3.22
N GLU A 170 -2.76 13.26 3.79
CA GLU A 170 -1.58 13.44 4.63
C GLU A 170 -1.68 12.72 5.98
N VAL A 171 -2.92 12.49 6.45
CA VAL A 171 -3.25 11.89 7.75
C VAL A 171 -4.27 10.75 7.59
N ARG A 172 -4.16 9.98 6.49
CA ARG A 172 -5.10 8.91 6.11
C ARG A 172 -5.29 7.81 7.17
N GLU A 173 -4.30 7.62 8.04
CA GLU A 173 -4.31 6.63 9.13
C GLU A 173 -5.08 7.11 10.39
N HIS A 174 -5.42 8.40 10.48
CA HIS A 174 -6.18 8.93 11.61
C HIS A 174 -7.67 9.03 11.29
N ALA A 175 -8.50 8.50 12.18
CA ALA A 175 -9.95 8.72 12.14
C ALA A 175 -10.34 9.85 13.10
N GLY A 176 -11.28 10.69 12.67
CA GLY A 176 -11.86 11.75 13.48
C GLY A 176 -11.48 13.17 13.04
N PRO A 177 -12.04 14.19 13.71
CA PRO A 177 -11.74 15.58 13.43
C PRO A 177 -10.34 15.95 13.91
N MET A 178 -9.69 16.83 13.17
CA MET A 178 -8.34 17.30 13.46
C MET A 178 -8.17 18.79 13.11
N TRP A 179 -7.12 19.38 13.63
CA TRP A 179 -6.63 20.68 13.27
C TRP A 179 -5.42 20.53 12.37
N ARG A 180 -5.37 21.33 11.30
CA ARG A 180 -4.19 21.51 10.46
C ARG A 180 -3.62 22.90 10.75
N VAL A 181 -2.40 22.94 11.24
CA VAL A 181 -1.63 24.17 11.48
C VAL A 181 -0.60 24.29 10.37
N ASN A 182 -0.77 25.28 9.50
CA ASN A 182 0.13 25.53 8.38
C ASN A 182 1.19 26.56 8.78
N PHE A 183 2.43 26.32 8.43
CA PHE A 183 3.57 27.18 8.74
C PHE A 183 3.99 28.04 7.53
N ALA A 184 4.61 29.17 7.82
CA ALA A 184 5.21 30.08 6.86
C ALA A 184 6.71 29.82 6.71
N ASP A 185 7.07 28.55 6.49
CA ASP A 185 8.43 28.09 6.24
C ASP A 185 8.65 27.74 4.76
N ALA A 186 9.92 27.54 4.38
CA ALA A 186 10.29 27.22 3.00
C ALA A 186 9.74 25.86 2.54
N ALA A 187 9.52 24.92 3.47
CA ALA A 187 8.98 23.58 3.19
C ALA A 187 7.45 23.53 3.09
N ASN A 188 6.75 24.65 3.30
CA ASN A 188 5.29 24.72 3.43
C ASN A 188 4.72 23.64 4.37
N SER A 189 5.30 23.55 5.57
CA SER A 189 4.96 22.52 6.54
C SER A 189 3.54 22.66 7.07
N SER A 190 2.89 21.52 7.27
CA SER A 190 1.59 21.38 7.90
C SER A 190 1.68 20.38 9.03
N THR A 191 1.35 20.81 10.24
CA THR A 191 1.27 19.95 11.42
C THR A 191 -0.17 19.65 11.75
N TYR A 192 -0.47 18.37 11.98
CA TYR A 192 -1.81 17.89 12.27
C TYR A 192 -1.94 17.50 13.74
N VAL A 193 -3.02 17.98 14.37
CA VAL A 193 -3.32 17.74 15.79
C VAL A 193 -4.74 17.19 15.90
N SER A 194 -4.93 16.08 16.62
CA SER A 194 -6.26 15.53 16.87
C SER A 194 -7.15 16.54 17.59
N ALA A 195 -8.36 16.82 17.09
CA ALA A 195 -9.28 17.75 17.73
C ALA A 195 -9.99 17.14 18.96
N GLU A 196 -9.91 15.82 19.12
CA GLU A 196 -10.52 15.09 20.24
C GLU A 196 -9.54 14.93 21.40
N THR A 197 -8.28 14.62 21.08
CA THR A 197 -7.27 14.29 22.09
C THR A 197 -6.19 15.35 22.26
N GLY A 198 -6.01 16.23 21.26
CA GLY A 198 -4.92 17.20 21.25
C GLY A 198 -3.56 16.56 20.99
N ARG A 199 -3.52 15.28 20.61
CA ARG A 199 -2.28 14.60 20.22
C ARG A 199 -1.77 15.16 18.90
N LEU A 200 -0.48 15.42 18.86
CA LEU A 200 0.26 15.65 17.63
C LEU A 200 0.23 14.35 16.80
N LEU A 201 -0.20 14.44 15.54
CA LEU A 201 -0.38 13.28 14.66
C LEU A 201 0.83 13.11 13.76
N VAL A 202 1.06 14.08 12.87
CA VAL A 202 2.13 14.09 11.87
C VAL A 202 2.47 15.54 11.48
N THR A 203 3.70 15.76 11.04
CA THR A 203 4.11 17.01 10.35
C THR A 203 4.56 16.66 8.95
N ARG A 204 4.00 17.32 7.93
CA ARG A 204 4.25 17.06 6.50
C ARG A 204 4.65 18.34 5.79
N GLY A 205 5.70 18.28 4.97
CA GLY A 205 6.13 19.35 4.07
C GLY A 205 6.05 18.96 2.59
N ASP A 206 6.50 19.85 1.71
CA ASP A 206 6.46 19.64 0.26
C ASP A 206 7.34 18.49 -0.22
N THR A 207 8.46 18.23 0.45
CA THR A 207 9.30 17.04 0.16
C THR A 207 8.52 15.76 0.38
N TRP A 208 7.77 15.65 1.49
CA TRP A 208 6.88 14.52 1.73
C TRP A 208 5.75 14.43 0.69
N ARG A 209 5.14 15.55 0.30
CA ARG A 209 4.05 15.54 -0.71
C ARG A 209 4.55 15.06 -2.07
N THR A 210 5.75 15.47 -2.45
CA THR A 210 6.44 15.02 -3.66
C THR A 210 6.74 13.53 -3.57
N TRP A 211 7.26 13.08 -2.43
CA TRP A 211 7.51 11.67 -2.18
C TRP A 211 6.22 10.84 -2.24
N ASP A 212 5.13 11.27 -1.61
CA ASP A 212 3.83 10.56 -1.62
C ASP A 212 3.23 10.45 -3.03
N PHE A 213 3.46 11.46 -3.89
CA PHE A 213 3.07 11.38 -5.30
C PHE A 213 3.84 10.29 -6.05
N PHE A 214 5.16 10.21 -5.86
CA PHE A 214 5.96 9.15 -6.48
C PHE A 214 5.68 7.78 -5.86
N TRP A 215 5.42 7.72 -4.56
CA TRP A 215 4.98 6.51 -3.85
C TRP A 215 3.68 5.96 -4.43
N MET A 216 2.70 6.82 -4.69
CA MET A 216 1.45 6.47 -5.38
C MET A 216 1.74 5.84 -6.74
N LEU A 217 2.58 6.48 -7.57
CA LEU A 217 2.92 6.00 -8.90
C LEU A 217 3.68 4.67 -8.86
N HIS A 218 4.61 4.54 -7.92
CA HIS A 218 5.49 3.39 -7.78
C HIS A 218 4.71 2.14 -7.34
N ASN A 219 3.86 2.28 -6.33
CA ASN A 219 3.03 1.18 -5.80
C ASN A 219 1.74 0.96 -6.59
N MET A 220 1.40 1.86 -7.52
CA MET A 220 0.18 1.84 -8.31
C MET A 220 -1.10 1.80 -7.45
N ASP A 221 -1.03 2.37 -6.24
CA ASP A 221 -2.18 2.59 -5.35
C ASP A 221 -2.63 4.05 -5.49
N TYR A 222 -3.45 4.32 -6.50
CA TYR A 222 -3.85 5.67 -6.88
C TYR A 222 -4.86 6.32 -5.92
N VAL A 223 -5.50 5.53 -5.06
CA VAL A 223 -6.63 6.00 -4.23
C VAL A 223 -6.22 6.11 -2.78
N ARG A 224 -5.77 5.02 -2.16
CA ARG A 224 -5.47 4.99 -0.72
C ARG A 224 -4.02 5.35 -0.43
N ARG A 225 -3.12 5.08 -1.38
CA ARG A 225 -1.68 5.33 -1.26
C ARG A 225 -1.05 4.72 0.00
N SER A 226 -1.62 3.63 0.52
CA SER A 226 -1.24 3.09 1.84
C SER A 226 -0.58 1.72 1.77
N SER A 227 -0.76 1.00 0.67
CA SER A 227 -0.27 -0.38 0.55
C SER A 227 0.70 -0.54 -0.61
N PHE A 228 1.83 -1.19 -0.34
CA PHE A 228 2.74 -1.68 -1.38
C PHE A 228 2.21 -2.96 -2.05
N ASN A 229 1.25 -3.66 -1.42
CA ASN A 229 0.64 -4.88 -1.94
C ASN A 229 -0.65 -4.57 -2.73
N HIS A 230 -0.56 -3.75 -3.77
CA HIS A 230 -1.72 -3.40 -4.59
C HIS A 230 -1.91 -4.39 -5.76
N PRO A 231 -3.15 -4.79 -6.13
CA PRO A 231 -3.38 -5.75 -7.22
C PRO A 231 -2.76 -5.33 -8.56
N LEU A 232 -2.71 -4.02 -8.86
CA LEU A 232 -2.12 -3.51 -10.10
C LEU A 232 -0.61 -3.76 -10.17
N ILE A 233 0.14 -3.46 -9.10
CA ILE A 233 1.59 -3.71 -9.09
C ILE A 233 1.88 -5.21 -9.14
N ILE A 234 1.07 -6.03 -8.48
CA ILE A 234 1.21 -7.50 -8.54
C ILE A 234 1.01 -8.00 -9.98
N PHE A 235 -0.05 -7.55 -10.65
CA PHE A 235 -0.32 -7.91 -12.05
C PHE A 235 0.83 -7.49 -12.99
N VAL A 236 1.30 -6.25 -12.87
CA VAL A 236 2.43 -5.75 -13.66
C VAL A 236 3.70 -6.53 -13.34
N ALA A 237 3.97 -6.87 -12.08
CA ALA A 237 5.15 -7.63 -11.68
C ALA A 237 5.18 -9.02 -12.34
N PHE A 238 4.07 -9.76 -12.35
CA PHE A 238 3.97 -11.03 -13.08
C PHE A 238 4.11 -10.84 -14.59
N GLY A 239 3.54 -9.76 -15.15
CA GLY A 239 3.70 -9.42 -16.56
C GLY A 239 5.15 -9.16 -16.93
N VAL A 240 5.86 -8.36 -16.14
CA VAL A 240 7.29 -8.05 -16.33
C VAL A 240 8.12 -9.31 -16.17
N LEU A 241 7.83 -10.16 -15.17
CA LEU A 241 8.50 -11.45 -14.99
C LEU A 241 8.34 -12.36 -16.23
N TRP A 242 7.11 -12.45 -16.77
CA TRP A 242 6.83 -13.18 -18.00
C TRP A 242 7.58 -12.58 -19.20
N LEU A 243 7.60 -11.25 -19.31
CA LEU A 243 8.30 -10.54 -20.39
C LEU A 243 9.82 -10.78 -20.30
N SER A 244 10.40 -10.69 -19.11
CA SER A 244 11.81 -10.98 -18.86
C SER A 244 12.16 -12.43 -19.18
N GLY A 245 11.34 -13.40 -18.77
CA GLY A 245 11.57 -14.81 -19.07
C GLY A 245 11.50 -15.13 -20.57
N THR A 246 10.48 -14.61 -21.26
CA THR A 246 10.34 -14.79 -22.71
C THR A 246 11.41 -14.02 -23.49
N GLY A 247 11.80 -12.82 -23.02
CA GLY A 247 12.90 -12.04 -23.57
C GLY A 247 14.26 -12.74 -23.43
N PHE A 248 14.54 -13.32 -22.26
CA PHE A 248 15.76 -14.10 -22.03
C PHE A 248 15.83 -15.31 -22.97
N TYR A 249 14.74 -16.06 -23.11
CA TYR A 249 14.66 -17.16 -24.07
C TYR A 249 14.90 -16.72 -25.52
N LEU A 250 14.31 -15.60 -25.94
CA LEU A 250 14.52 -15.04 -27.28
C LEU A 250 15.96 -14.56 -27.48
N LEU A 251 16.57 -13.96 -26.46
CA LEU A 251 17.97 -13.52 -26.46
C LEU A 251 18.94 -14.70 -26.66
N PHE A 252 18.75 -15.81 -25.95
CA PHE A 252 19.57 -17.03 -26.17
C PHE A 252 19.39 -17.61 -27.57
N LYS A 253 18.19 -17.51 -28.14
CA LYS A 253 17.95 -17.91 -29.54
C LYS A 253 18.54 -16.93 -30.56
N SER A 254 18.75 -15.66 -30.20
CA SER A 254 19.34 -14.67 -31.11
C SER A 254 20.87 -14.66 -31.04
N PHE A 255 21.46 -15.08 -29.92
CA PHE A 255 22.92 -15.21 -29.81
C PHE A 255 23.44 -16.27 -30.78
N THR A 256 24.35 -15.85 -31.66
CA THR A 256 25.05 -16.72 -32.58
C THR A 256 26.50 -16.90 -32.16
N ARG A 257 27.18 -17.93 -32.68
CA ARG A 257 28.63 -18.12 -32.45
C ARG A 257 29.49 -16.93 -32.92
N VAL A 258 28.93 -16.03 -33.73
CA VAL A 258 29.60 -14.83 -34.24
C VAL A 258 29.73 -13.75 -33.16
N ASP A 259 28.71 -13.59 -32.31
CA ASP A 259 28.67 -12.59 -31.24
C ASP A 259 29.76 -12.83 -30.17
N PHE A 260 30.20 -14.08 -30.02
CA PHE A 260 31.26 -14.49 -29.09
C PHE A 260 32.66 -14.57 -29.72
N ARG A 261 32.85 -14.14 -30.98
CA ARG A 261 34.17 -14.19 -31.64
C ARG A 261 35.23 -13.36 -30.92
N TRP A 262 34.86 -12.26 -30.26
CA TRP A 262 35.80 -11.42 -29.52
C TRP A 262 36.38 -12.14 -28.29
N LEU A 263 35.61 -13.02 -27.63
CA LEU A 263 36.13 -13.86 -26.53
C LEU A 263 37.14 -14.90 -27.03
N ARG A 264 36.94 -15.48 -28.22
CA ARG A 264 37.88 -16.45 -28.81
C ARG A 264 39.21 -15.83 -29.27
N ARG A 265 39.22 -14.56 -29.69
CA ARG A 265 40.46 -13.88 -30.10
C ARG A 265 41.45 -13.67 -28.96
N ARG A 266 40.98 -13.51 -27.71
CA ARG A 266 41.87 -13.37 -26.53
C ARG A 266 42.61 -14.66 -26.18
N ARG A 267 42.08 -15.83 -26.53
CA ARG A 267 42.72 -17.13 -26.25
C ARG A 267 43.82 -17.49 -27.26
N ALA A 268 43.88 -16.82 -28.41
CA ALA A 268 44.84 -17.12 -29.48
C ALA A 268 46.15 -16.32 -29.38
N VAL A 269 46.25 -15.34 -28.48
CA VAL A 269 47.46 -14.49 -28.32
C VAL A 269 48.40 -15.01 -27.23
N ALA A 270 48.01 -16.03 -26.46
CA ALA A 270 48.89 -16.67 -25.47
C ALA A 270 49.51 -17.96 -26.04
N LYS A 271 50.45 -17.83 -26.98
CA LYS A 271 51.48 -18.84 -27.22
C LYS A 271 52.83 -18.13 -27.22
N PRO A 272 53.68 -18.29 -26.20
CA PRO A 272 55.03 -17.78 -26.27
C PRO A 272 55.79 -18.59 -27.33
N VAL A 273 56.43 -17.88 -28.25
CA VAL A 273 57.47 -18.42 -29.12
C VAL A 273 58.79 -18.11 -28.41
N GLY A 274 59.56 -19.15 -28.09
CA GLY A 274 60.84 -19.07 -27.39
C GLY A 274 61.02 -20.20 -26.41
#